data_AF-A0A6N9PCV3-F1
#
_entry.id   AF-A0A6N9PCV3-F1
#
_cell.length_a   1.000
_cell.length_b   1.000
_cell.length_c   1.000
_cell.angle_alpha   90.00
_cell.angle_beta   90.00
_cell.angle_gamma   90.00
#
_symmetry.space_group_name_H-M   'P 1'
#
loop_
_entity.id
_entity.type
_entity.pdbx_description
1 polymer ?
#
loop_
_entity_poly.entity_id
_entity_poly.type
_entity_poly.pdbx_seq_one_letter_code
_entity_poly.pdbx_strand_id
1 'polypeptide(L)'
;KVLVCNSPLLGKYTTDAYAKVIVDVIKDLKPEIFLIGATNIGRDLGPRLAARLGTGLTADCTKLEIGYSKTDDQHKIILQTRPAFGGHLMATIICPRFRPQMSTVRPGVMKKSAFDQAKADAVKVEKPAFELSEADIKTNVVEIVKAAKELVNLSEAGVIVSVGRGISA
;
A
#
# COMPACT_ATOMS: atom_id res chain seq x y z
N LYS A 1 -0.20 16.96 6.13
CA LYS A 1 0.73 16.48 7.18
C LYS A 1 1.55 15.34 6.60
N VAL A 2 2.82 15.27 6.93
CA VAL A 2 3.69 14.15 6.52
C VAL A 2 4.28 13.54 7.77
N LEU A 3 4.13 12.23 7.91
CA LEU A 3 4.71 11.46 9.00
C LEU A 3 6.05 10.92 8.55
N VAL A 4 7.13 11.30 9.25
CA VAL A 4 8.49 10.89 8.90
C VAL A 4 9.06 10.03 10.02
N CYS A 5 9.30 8.76 9.71
CA CYS A 5 9.96 7.81 10.60
C CYS A 5 11.38 7.55 10.09
N ASN A 6 12.38 8.16 10.72
CA ASN A 6 13.78 7.99 10.33
C ASN A 6 14.50 7.06 11.31
N SER A 7 15.01 5.94 10.80
CA SER A 7 15.91 5.05 11.54
C SER A 7 16.93 4.43 10.58
N PRO A 8 18.20 4.25 10.98
CA PRO A 8 19.21 3.57 10.17
C PRO A 8 18.78 2.16 9.73
N LEU A 9 18.00 1.48 10.58
CA LEU A 9 17.50 0.11 10.33
C LEU A 9 16.42 0.04 9.23
N LEU A 10 15.84 1.18 8.83
CA LEU A 10 14.88 1.29 7.73
C LEU A 10 15.56 1.54 6.37
N GLY A 11 16.90 1.54 6.31
CA GLY A 11 17.62 1.76 5.05
C GLY A 11 17.38 0.67 4.00
N LYS A 12 17.07 -0.56 4.42
CA LYS A 12 16.67 -1.67 3.55
C LYS A 12 15.24 -2.10 3.89
N TYR A 13 14.46 -2.45 2.86
CA TYR A 13 13.11 -2.99 3.09
C TYR A 13 13.20 -4.33 3.79
N THR A 14 12.63 -4.39 4.99
CA THR A 14 12.40 -5.63 5.75
C THR A 14 10.96 -5.59 6.27
N THR A 15 10.22 -6.67 6.03
CA THR A 15 8.78 -6.72 6.34
C THR A 15 8.53 -6.51 7.84
N ASP A 16 9.36 -7.08 8.71
CA ASP A 16 9.18 -6.98 10.15
C ASP A 16 9.44 -5.58 10.71
N ALA A 17 10.50 -4.90 10.25
CA ALA A 17 10.83 -3.55 10.71
C ALA A 17 9.74 -2.55 10.28
N TYR A 18 9.38 -2.57 8.99
CA TYR A 18 8.33 -1.70 8.46
C TYR A 18 6.97 -2.00 9.11
N ALA A 19 6.64 -3.28 9.32
CA ALA A 19 5.38 -3.64 9.96
C ALA A 19 5.33 -3.18 11.43
N LYS A 20 6.44 -3.21 12.16
CA LYS A 20 6.47 -2.75 13.56
C LYS A 20 6.26 -1.23 13.63
N VAL A 21 7.09 -0.47 12.92
CA VAL A 21 7.01 1.01 12.91
C VAL A 21 5.62 1.49 12.49
N ILE A 22 5.06 0.92 11.42
CA ILE A 22 3.75 1.35 10.93
C ILE A 22 2.62 0.98 11.90
N VAL A 23 2.70 -0.19 12.56
CA VAL A 23 1.70 -0.56 13.57
C VAL A 23 1.71 0.40 14.75
N ASP A 24 2.90 0.79 15.23
CA ASP A 24 3.04 1.71 16.36
C ASP A 24 2.45 3.10 15.99
N VAL A 25 2.80 3.60 14.81
CA VAL A 25 2.25 4.86 14.29
C VAL A 25 0.72 4.81 14.11
N ILE A 26 0.18 3.68 13.62
CA ILE A 26 -1.27 3.50 13.48
C ILE A 26 -1.97 3.44 14.84
N LYS A 27 -1.35 2.82 15.86
CA LYS A 27 -1.91 2.74 17.20
C LYS A 27 -1.97 4.10 17.89
N ASP A 28 -0.96 4.93 17.67
CA ASP A 28 -0.88 6.27 18.26
C ASP A 28 -1.84 7.25 17.59
N LEU A 29 -1.85 7.29 16.25
CA LEU A 29 -2.64 8.26 15.49
C LEU A 29 -4.08 7.81 15.21
N LYS A 30 -4.36 6.51 15.34
CA LYS A 30 -5.67 5.88 15.08
C LYS A 30 -6.35 6.39 13.80
N PRO A 31 -5.71 6.24 12.62
CA PRO A 31 -6.27 6.70 11.36
C PRO A 31 -7.55 5.94 11.00
N GLU A 32 -8.46 6.60 10.28
CA GLU A 32 -9.69 5.97 9.83
C GLU A 32 -9.51 5.09 8.58
N ILE A 33 -8.61 5.52 7.67
CA ILE A 33 -8.32 4.86 6.40
C ILE A 33 -6.81 4.73 6.24
N PHE A 34 -6.37 3.54 5.80
CA PHE A 34 -4.98 3.28 5.46
C PHE A 34 -4.87 2.73 4.04
N LEU A 35 -4.15 3.43 3.17
CA LEU A 35 -3.97 3.06 1.77
C LEU A 35 -2.51 2.70 1.52
N ILE A 36 -2.29 1.59 0.80
CA ILE A 36 -0.96 1.17 0.35
C ILE A 36 -1.01 0.81 -1.14
N GLY A 37 0.07 1.03 -1.88
CA GLY A 37 0.13 0.59 -3.28
C GLY A 37 0.20 -0.93 -3.35
N ALA A 38 -0.50 -1.57 -4.29
CA ALA A 38 -0.45 -3.01 -4.55
C ALA A 38 0.84 -3.41 -5.32
N THR A 39 1.98 -2.87 -4.92
CA THR A 39 3.32 -3.28 -5.38
C THR A 39 3.76 -4.56 -4.67
N ASN A 40 4.88 -5.17 -5.08
CA ASN A 40 5.43 -6.34 -4.39
C ASN A 40 5.64 -6.07 -2.89
N ILE A 41 6.12 -4.87 -2.54
CA ILE A 41 6.29 -4.41 -1.17
C ILE A 41 4.94 -4.27 -0.46
N GLY A 42 3.98 -3.57 -1.07
CA GLY A 42 2.70 -3.31 -0.39
C GLY A 42 1.79 -4.53 -0.28
N ARG A 43 1.91 -5.50 -1.20
CA ARG A 43 1.22 -6.79 -1.13
C ARG A 43 1.79 -7.71 -0.04
N ASP A 44 3.07 -7.55 0.29
CA ASP A 44 3.73 -8.23 1.40
C ASP A 44 3.39 -7.55 2.75
N LEU A 45 3.54 -6.23 2.82
CA LEU A 45 3.35 -5.45 4.04
C LEU A 45 1.88 -5.36 4.48
N GLY A 46 0.95 -5.16 3.54
CA GLY A 46 -0.48 -5.00 3.81
C GLY A 46 -1.08 -6.09 4.70
N PRO A 47 -1.03 -7.38 4.32
CA PRO A 47 -1.64 -8.46 5.11
C PRO A 47 -0.98 -8.60 6.49
N ARG A 48 0.33 -8.35 6.60
CA ARG A 48 1.05 -8.39 7.88
C ARG A 48 0.56 -7.33 8.86
N LEU A 49 0.32 -6.12 8.37
CA LEU A 49 -0.26 -5.03 9.16
C LEU A 49 -1.70 -5.34 9.58
N ALA A 50 -2.53 -5.79 8.64
CA ALA A 50 -3.93 -6.09 8.90
C ALA A 50 -4.10 -7.18 9.98
N ALA A 51 -3.28 -8.23 9.91
CA ALA A 51 -3.26 -9.29 10.92
C ALA A 51 -2.82 -8.79 12.32
N ARG A 52 -1.80 -7.92 12.39
CA ARG A 52 -1.33 -7.34 13.66
C ARG A 52 -2.32 -6.36 14.29
N LEU A 53 -3.08 -5.64 13.46
CA LEU A 53 -4.07 -4.66 13.89
C LEU A 53 -5.46 -5.29 14.12
N GLY A 54 -5.68 -6.53 13.68
CA GLY A 54 -6.98 -7.19 13.76
C GLY A 54 -8.05 -6.50 12.90
N THR A 55 -7.67 -5.97 11.74
CA THR A 55 -8.58 -5.23 10.85
C THR A 55 -8.70 -5.87 9.47
N GLY A 56 -9.70 -5.43 8.69
CA GLY A 56 -9.92 -5.88 7.31
C GLY A 56 -9.00 -5.19 6.30
N LEU A 57 -8.53 -5.96 5.31
CA LEU A 57 -7.73 -5.48 4.19
C LEU A 57 -8.35 -5.93 2.86
N THR A 58 -8.66 -4.97 1.99
CA THR A 58 -9.04 -5.27 0.61
C THR A 58 -7.84 -5.12 -0.31
N ALA A 59 -7.49 -6.20 -1.03
CA ALA A 59 -6.34 -6.20 -1.92
C ALA A 59 -6.71 -5.80 -3.35
N ASP A 60 -5.79 -5.10 -4.02
CA ASP A 60 -5.80 -4.76 -5.45
C ASP A 60 -7.08 -4.02 -5.90
N CYS A 61 -7.45 -3.00 -5.13
CA CYS A 61 -8.59 -2.14 -5.42
C CYS A 61 -8.32 -1.27 -6.64
N THR A 62 -9.34 -1.18 -7.50
CA THR A 62 -9.34 -0.34 -8.69
C THR A 62 -10.20 0.90 -8.48
N LYS A 63 -11.24 0.84 -7.66
CA LYS A 63 -12.07 2.00 -7.34
C LYS A 63 -12.21 2.14 -5.83
N LEU A 64 -12.09 3.39 -5.36
CA LEU A 64 -12.31 3.77 -3.97
C LEU A 64 -13.32 4.90 -3.97
N GLU A 65 -14.44 4.71 -3.28
CA GLU A 65 -15.47 5.74 -3.11
C GLU A 65 -15.82 5.85 -1.63
N ILE A 66 -16.27 7.02 -1.19
CA ILE A 66 -16.80 7.21 0.16
C ILE A 66 -18.32 7.12 0.07
N GLY A 67 -18.91 6.22 0.84
CA GLY A 67 -20.36 6.02 0.86
C GLY A 67 -20.85 5.64 2.25
N TYR A 68 -22.11 5.24 2.34
CA TYR A 68 -22.74 4.75 3.56
C TYR A 68 -22.83 3.23 3.54
N SER A 69 -22.80 2.61 4.72
CA SER A 69 -23.08 1.18 4.83
C SER A 69 -24.57 0.95 4.62
N LYS A 70 -24.95 -0.12 3.91
CA LYS A 70 -26.37 -0.52 3.76
C LYS A 70 -27.08 -0.79 5.10
N THR A 71 -26.31 -1.00 6.17
CA THR A 71 -26.79 -1.30 7.52
C THR A 71 -26.71 -0.12 8.49
N ASP A 72 -26.01 0.95 8.12
CA ASP A 72 -25.76 2.07 9.04
C ASP A 72 -25.54 3.35 8.24
N ASP A 73 -26.55 4.22 8.23
CA ASP A 73 -26.62 5.44 7.39
C ASP A 73 -25.93 6.63 8.05
N GLN A 74 -25.40 6.46 9.28
CA GLN A 74 -24.78 7.55 10.05
C GLN A 74 -23.27 7.69 9.81
N HIS A 75 -22.60 6.63 9.35
CA HIS A 75 -21.13 6.61 9.23
C HIS A 75 -20.65 6.43 7.79
N LYS A 76 -19.80 7.36 7.34
CA LYS A 76 -19.13 7.28 6.05
C LYS A 76 -18.04 6.21 6.10
N ILE A 77 -18.09 5.28 5.15
CA ILE A 77 -17.14 4.17 5.00
C ILE A 77 -16.51 4.19 3.61
N ILE A 78 -15.35 3.54 3.47
CA ILE A 78 -14.72 3.38 2.17
C ILE A 78 -15.30 2.16 1.44
N LEU A 79 -15.89 2.41 0.27
CA LEU A 79 -16.34 1.39 -0.67
C LEU A 79 -15.16 0.99 -1.54
N GLN A 80 -14.69 -0.25 -1.36
CA GLN A 80 -13.48 -0.75 -2.00
C GLN A 80 -13.87 -1.71 -3.12
N THR A 81 -13.87 -1.24 -4.35
CA THR A 81 -14.16 -2.10 -5.51
C THR A 81 -12.87 -2.75 -6.00
N ARG A 82 -12.87 -4.07 -6.07
CA ARG A 82 -11.78 -4.87 -6.62
C ARG A 82 -12.28 -5.91 -7.62
N PRO A 83 -11.47 -6.25 -8.64
CA PRO A 83 -11.72 -7.43 -9.45
C PRO A 83 -11.41 -8.72 -8.67
N ALA A 84 -12.30 -9.68 -8.76
CA ALA A 84 -12.16 -11.06 -8.32
C ALA A 84 -12.31 -11.99 -9.54
N PHE A 85 -11.95 -13.27 -9.39
CA PHE A 85 -12.05 -14.27 -10.46
C PHE A 85 -11.37 -13.84 -11.78
N GLY A 86 -10.08 -13.52 -11.73
CA GLY A 86 -9.32 -13.14 -12.93
C GLY A 86 -9.76 -11.83 -13.62
N GLY A 87 -10.65 -11.06 -12.99
CA GLY A 87 -11.22 -9.84 -13.59
C GLY A 87 -12.68 -9.97 -14.02
N HIS A 88 -13.28 -11.16 -13.95
CA HIS A 88 -14.66 -11.38 -14.39
C HIS A 88 -15.72 -10.89 -13.41
N LEU A 89 -15.38 -10.76 -12.11
CA LEU A 89 -16.31 -10.28 -11.09
C LEU A 89 -15.79 -9.00 -10.46
N MET A 90 -16.62 -7.97 -10.40
CA MET A 90 -16.32 -6.76 -9.64
C MET A 90 -17.01 -6.83 -8.29
N ALA A 91 -16.23 -6.91 -7.21
CA ALA A 91 -16.75 -6.98 -5.85
C ALA A 91 -16.46 -5.68 -5.12
N THR A 92 -17.49 -5.06 -4.56
CA THR A 92 -17.35 -3.93 -3.64
C THR A 92 -17.39 -4.45 -2.22
N ILE A 93 -16.27 -4.34 -1.52
CA ILE A 93 -16.07 -4.84 -0.17
C ILE A 93 -16.03 -3.65 0.78
N ILE A 94 -16.59 -3.84 1.98
CA ILE A 94 -16.63 -2.83 3.03
C ILE A 94 -16.15 -3.44 4.35
N CYS A 95 -15.50 -2.63 5.19
CA CYS A 95 -15.12 -3.01 6.55
C CYS A 95 -15.88 -2.11 7.56
N PRO A 96 -17.08 -2.50 8.00
CA PRO A 96 -17.93 -1.61 8.80
C PRO A 96 -17.39 -1.38 10.21
N ARG A 97 -16.92 -2.45 10.87
CA ARG A 97 -16.68 -2.47 12.33
C ARG A 97 -15.24 -2.21 12.77
N PHE A 98 -14.25 -2.59 11.95
CA PHE A 98 -12.84 -2.53 12.35
C PHE A 98 -12.14 -1.32 11.77
N ARG A 99 -11.11 -0.82 12.46
CA ARG A 99 -10.29 0.32 12.07
C ARG A 99 -8.80 0.01 12.28
N PRO A 100 -7.90 0.52 11.41
CA PRO A 100 -8.17 1.33 10.22
C PRO A 100 -8.80 0.52 9.08
N GLN A 101 -9.58 1.17 8.22
CA GLN A 101 -10.06 0.55 6.97
C GLN A 101 -8.89 0.48 5.99
N MET A 102 -8.38 -0.73 5.71
CA MET A 102 -7.15 -0.88 4.91
C MET A 102 -7.44 -1.30 3.46
N SER A 103 -6.72 -0.70 2.51
CA SER A 103 -6.78 -1.05 1.10
C SER A 103 -5.41 -1.12 0.47
N THR A 104 -5.13 -2.16 -0.31
CA THR A 104 -4.07 -2.07 -1.32
C THR A 104 -4.67 -1.60 -2.65
N VAL A 105 -4.07 -0.59 -3.26
CA VAL A 105 -4.59 0.09 -4.47
C VAL A 105 -3.71 -0.24 -5.65
N ARG A 106 -4.33 -0.68 -6.76
CA ARG A 106 -3.61 -1.01 -7.98
C ARG A 106 -2.82 0.21 -8.49
N PRO A 107 -1.49 0.09 -8.70
CA PRO A 107 -0.71 1.14 -9.34
C PRO A 107 -1.29 1.51 -10.71
N GLY A 108 -1.34 2.81 -11.02
CA GLY A 108 -1.81 3.33 -12.31
C GLY A 108 -3.32 3.57 -12.44
N VAL A 109 -4.15 3.11 -11.49
CA VAL A 109 -5.61 3.36 -11.56
C VAL A 109 -6.00 4.73 -11.02
N MET A 110 -5.28 5.23 -10.03
CA MET A 110 -5.51 6.56 -9.47
C MET A 110 -4.75 7.62 -10.26
N LYS A 111 -5.40 8.75 -10.54
CA LYS A 111 -4.77 9.91 -11.20
C LYS A 111 -3.85 10.64 -10.22
N LYS A 112 -2.65 10.99 -10.67
CA LYS A 112 -1.73 11.85 -9.92
C LYS A 112 -2.33 13.25 -9.81
N SER A 113 -2.29 13.84 -8.61
CA SER A 113 -2.66 15.25 -8.43
C SER A 113 -1.60 16.16 -9.08
N ALA A 114 -2.02 17.33 -9.56
CA ALA A 114 -1.08 18.35 -10.01
C ALA A 114 -0.17 18.79 -8.85
N PHE A 115 1.12 18.97 -9.15
CA PHE A 115 2.08 19.47 -8.17
C PHE A 115 1.76 20.94 -7.85
N ASP A 116 1.70 21.26 -6.57
CA ASP A 116 1.37 22.59 -6.06
C ASP A 116 2.40 22.97 -4.99
N GLN A 117 3.25 23.94 -5.30
CA GLN A 117 4.35 24.38 -4.45
C GLN A 117 3.83 24.97 -3.13
N ALA A 118 2.74 25.73 -3.16
CA ALA A 118 2.18 26.38 -1.97
C ALA A 118 1.66 25.37 -0.94
N LYS A 119 1.13 24.23 -1.41
CA LYS A 119 0.71 23.13 -0.53
C LYS A 119 1.89 22.36 0.03
N ALA A 120 3.01 22.28 -0.70
CA ALA A 120 4.22 21.59 -0.24
C ALA A 120 4.88 22.35 0.91
N ASP A 121 4.97 23.67 0.82
CA ASP A 121 5.62 24.51 1.83
C ASP A 121 4.79 24.62 3.13
N ALA A 122 3.47 24.45 3.04
CA ALA A 122 2.55 24.45 4.18
C ALA A 122 2.47 23.09 4.91
N VAL A 123 3.24 22.07 4.51
CA VAL A 123 3.17 20.74 5.12
C VAL A 123 3.82 20.74 6.50
N LYS A 124 3.01 20.46 7.53
CA LYS A 124 3.52 20.07 8.85
C LYS A 124 4.10 18.66 8.81
N VAL A 125 5.40 18.54 9.06
CA VAL A 125 6.11 17.27 9.23
C VAL A 125 6.04 16.86 10.71
N GLU A 126 5.44 15.70 10.97
CA GLU A 126 5.36 15.11 12.31
C GLU A 126 6.28 13.86 12.34
N LYS A 127 7.11 13.75 13.38
CA LYS A 127 8.00 12.61 13.59
C LYS A 127 7.46 11.81 14.77
N PRO A 128 6.61 10.79 14.53
CA PRO A 128 6.13 9.96 15.62
C PRO A 128 7.31 9.20 16.24
N ALA A 129 7.25 9.01 17.56
CA ALA A 129 8.19 8.14 18.26
C ALA A 129 7.85 6.68 17.90
N PHE A 130 8.87 5.89 17.61
CA PHE A 130 8.72 4.46 17.38
C PHE A 130 9.90 3.72 17.99
N GLU A 131 9.63 2.53 18.53
CA GLU A 131 10.65 1.69 19.12
C GLU A 131 11.01 0.57 18.14
N LEU A 132 12.24 0.60 17.65
CA LEU A 132 12.75 -0.43 16.75
C LEU A 132 14.04 -1.00 17.34
N SER A 133 14.04 -2.30 17.62
CA SER A 133 15.22 -3.03 18.07
C SER A 133 15.69 -4.00 16.98
N GLU A 134 16.99 -4.27 16.91
CA GLU A 134 17.53 -5.23 15.93
C GLU A 134 17.00 -6.66 16.16
N ALA A 135 16.59 -6.99 17.39
CA ALA A 135 16.01 -8.29 17.72
C ALA A 135 14.66 -8.57 17.03
N ASP A 136 13.95 -7.51 16.58
CA ASP A 136 12.69 -7.66 15.86
C ASP A 136 12.89 -8.01 14.37
N ILE A 137 14.10 -7.82 13.85
CA ILE A 137 14.41 -8.02 12.43
C ILE A 137 14.93 -9.44 12.23
N LYS A 138 14.03 -10.35 11.84
CA LYS A 138 14.38 -11.75 11.55
C LYS A 138 14.95 -11.96 10.14
N THR A 139 14.88 -10.94 9.30
CA THR A 139 15.25 -11.01 7.89
C THR A 139 16.54 -10.24 7.65
N ASN A 140 17.55 -10.93 7.15
CA ASN A 140 18.82 -10.31 6.79
C ASN A 140 18.94 -10.20 5.27
N VAL A 141 19.10 -8.98 4.76
CA VAL A 141 19.26 -8.72 3.33
C VAL A 141 20.74 -8.84 2.97
N VAL A 142 21.12 -10.05 2.56
CA VAL A 142 22.49 -10.42 2.17
C VAL A 142 22.93 -9.66 0.92
N GLU A 143 22.10 -9.65 -0.12
CA GLU A 143 22.43 -9.01 -1.39
C GLU A 143 21.18 -8.41 -2.04
N ILE A 144 21.32 -7.22 -2.63
CA ILE A 144 20.30 -6.62 -3.48
C ILE A 144 20.86 -6.59 -4.89
N VAL A 145 20.62 -7.65 -5.65
CA VAL A 145 20.97 -7.70 -7.06
C VAL A 145 19.97 -6.85 -7.83
N LYS A 146 20.31 -5.57 -8.01
CA LYS A 146 19.68 -4.77 -9.05
C LYS A 146 20.24 -5.30 -10.36
N ALA A 147 19.50 -6.16 -11.04
CA ALA A 147 19.83 -6.51 -12.40
C ALA A 147 19.83 -5.21 -13.21
N ALA A 148 21.04 -4.66 -13.43
CA ALA A 148 21.28 -3.60 -14.39
C ALA A 148 20.97 -4.20 -15.75
N LYS A 149 19.70 -4.15 -16.12
CA LYS A 149 19.26 -4.47 -17.44
C LYS A 149 18.82 -3.16 -18.05
N GLU A 150 19.35 -2.86 -19.22
CA GLU A 150 18.57 -2.22 -20.29
C GLU A 150 17.34 -3.11 -20.64
N LEU A 151 16.59 -3.56 -19.63
CA LEU A 151 15.26 -4.11 -19.77
C LEU A 151 14.36 -2.92 -19.57
N VAL A 152 13.78 -2.47 -20.67
CA VAL A 152 12.59 -1.65 -20.66
C VAL A 152 11.63 -2.26 -19.63
N ASN A 153 11.27 -1.50 -18.59
CA ASN A 153 10.28 -1.92 -17.62
C ASN A 153 8.95 -2.14 -18.36
N LEU A 154 8.63 -3.39 -18.69
CA LEU A 154 7.37 -3.76 -19.35
C LEU A 154 6.15 -3.29 -18.54
N SER A 155 6.30 -3.18 -17.22
CA SER A 155 5.26 -2.66 -16.32
C SER A 155 5.00 -1.14 -16.47
N GLU A 156 5.97 -0.38 -16.99
CA GLU A 156 5.88 1.07 -17.21
C GLU A 156 5.78 1.42 -18.71
N ALA A 157 5.96 0.44 -19.60
CA ALA A 157 5.89 0.62 -21.03
C ALA A 157 4.46 0.94 -21.47
N GLY A 158 4.27 2.09 -22.13
CA GLY A 158 2.96 2.48 -22.67
C GLY A 158 2.48 1.60 -23.82
N VAL A 159 3.40 0.95 -24.55
CA VAL A 159 3.13 0.01 -25.63
C VAL A 159 4.07 -1.18 -25.49
N ILE A 160 3.51 -2.40 -25.55
CA ILE A 160 4.26 -3.65 -25.50
C ILE A 160 4.05 -4.37 -26.83
N VAL A 161 5.15 -4.60 -27.55
CA VAL A 161 5.16 -5.50 -28.71
C VAL A 161 5.74 -6.82 -28.25
N SER A 162 4.88 -7.84 -28.08
CA SER A 162 5.31 -9.19 -27.70
C SER A 162 5.39 -10.08 -28.92
N VAL A 163 6.48 -10.84 -29.05
CA VAL A 163 6.54 -11.90 -30.06
C VAL A 163 6.80 -13.26 -29.39
N GLY A 164 6.00 -14.25 -29.78
CA GLY A 164 6.10 -15.63 -29.30
C GLY A 164 7.00 -16.50 -30.18
N ARG A 165 6.90 -17.81 -29.96
CA ARG A 165 7.73 -18.84 -30.61
C ARG A 165 7.60 -18.93 -32.14
N GLY A 166 6.71 -18.15 -32.76
CA GLY A 166 6.45 -18.15 -34.21
C GLY A 166 7.41 -17.30 -35.04
N ILE A 167 8.37 -16.58 -34.44
CA ILE A 167 9.37 -15.78 -35.19
C ILE A 167 10.53 -16.61 -35.75
N SER A 168 10.57 -17.91 -35.45
CA SER A 168 11.59 -18.83 -35.97
C SER A 168 10.98 -20.13 -36.52
N ALA A 169 9.84 -20.02 -37.21
CA ALA A 169 9.32 -21.08 -38.08
C ALA A 169 9.39 -20.62 -39.54
#